data_AF-A0A090TBJ2-F1
#
_entry.id   AF-A0A090TBJ2-F1
#
_cell.length_a   1.000
_cell.length_b   1.000
_cell.length_c   1.000
_cell.angle_alpha   90.00
_cell.angle_beta   90.00
_cell.angle_gamma   90.00
#
_symmetry.space_group_name_H-M   'P 1'
#
loop_
_entity.id
_entity.type
_entity.pdbx_description
1 polymer ?
#
loop_
_entity_poly.entity_id
_entity_poly.type
_entity_poly.pdbx_seq_one_letter_code
_entity_poly.pdbx_strand_id
1 'polypeptide(L)'
;MLTQAANESAWGTSRFANEANNYFGQWCYTKGCGLVPLKRSEGMSHEVAKFSSPQQSIHGYFMNVNRNRAYQELRDIRAGIRNRGEDLLSETAALELTNGLLRYSERGEAYVKDLQAMIRHNDKFWTTQ
;
A
#
# COMPACT_ATOMS: atom_id res chain seq x y z
N MET A 1 -1.95 4.07 5.24
CA MET A 1 -0.60 3.51 4.98
C MET A 1 -0.30 2.31 5.86
N LEU A 2 -0.34 2.43 7.20
CA LEU A 2 -0.05 1.30 8.11
C LEU A 2 -0.91 0.06 7.82
N THR A 3 -2.22 0.22 7.63
CA THR A 3 -3.12 -0.88 7.25
C THR A 3 -2.70 -1.56 5.94
N GLN A 4 -2.31 -0.80 4.92
CA GLN A 4 -1.82 -1.37 3.67
C GLN A 4 -0.51 -2.11 3.89
N ALA A 5 0.45 -1.51 4.60
CA ALA A 5 1.71 -2.19 4.93
C ALA A 5 1.45 -3.50 5.67
N ALA A 6 0.56 -3.51 6.67
CA ALA A 6 0.16 -4.72 7.39
C ALA A 6 -0.49 -5.76 6.47
N ASN A 7 -1.43 -5.36 5.61
CA ASN A 7 -2.08 -6.27 4.67
C ASN A 7 -1.10 -6.87 3.66
N GLU A 8 -0.32 -6.02 2.98
CA GLU A 8 0.61 -6.43 1.91
C GLU A 8 1.80 -7.26 2.43
N SER A 9 2.20 -7.05 3.68
CA SER A 9 3.34 -7.74 4.29
C SER A 9 2.97 -8.89 5.22
N ALA A 10 1.69 -9.25 5.32
CA ALA A 10 1.18 -10.17 6.33
C ALA A 10 1.67 -9.81 7.75
N TRP A 11 1.42 -8.56 8.16
CA TRP A 11 1.89 -7.99 9.42
C TRP A 11 3.41 -8.04 9.59
N GLY A 12 4.15 -7.82 8.51
CA GLY A 12 5.62 -7.85 8.48
C GLY A 12 6.23 -9.24 8.43
N THR A 13 5.42 -10.31 8.38
CA THR A 13 5.94 -11.69 8.43
C THR A 13 6.27 -12.26 7.04
N SER A 14 5.89 -11.59 5.96
CA SER A 14 6.15 -12.08 4.61
C SER A 14 7.66 -12.17 4.30
N ARG A 15 8.03 -13.10 3.41
CA ARG A 15 9.42 -13.23 2.95
C ARG A 15 9.96 -11.92 2.38
N PHE A 16 9.14 -11.19 1.62
CA PHE A 16 9.55 -9.93 1.00
C PHE A 16 9.75 -8.81 2.03
N ALA A 17 8.99 -8.80 3.12
CA ALA A 17 9.24 -7.87 4.22
C ALA A 17 10.54 -8.21 4.94
N ASN A 18 10.74 -9.47 5.33
CA ASN A 18 11.89 -9.91 6.12
C ASN A 18 13.23 -9.87 5.34
N GLU A 19 13.25 -10.31 4.09
CA GLU A 19 14.50 -10.46 3.32
C GLU A 19 14.80 -9.26 2.41
N ALA A 20 13.79 -8.44 2.12
CA ALA A 20 13.88 -7.36 1.13
C ALA A 20 13.38 -6.00 1.61
N ASN A 21 12.95 -5.87 2.87
CA ASN A 21 12.33 -4.65 3.41
C ASN A 21 11.15 -4.16 2.55
N ASN A 22 10.49 -5.02 1.77
CA ASN A 22 9.45 -4.62 0.83
C ASN A 22 8.06 -4.91 1.42
N TYR A 23 7.51 -3.89 2.09
CA TYR A 23 6.25 -3.99 2.82
C TYR A 23 5.00 -3.82 1.94
N PHE A 24 5.18 -3.49 0.66
CA PHE A 24 4.08 -3.12 -0.25
C PHE A 24 4.07 -3.95 -1.54
N GLY A 25 4.89 -5.00 -1.62
CA GLY A 25 4.98 -5.87 -2.80
C GLY A 25 5.46 -5.18 -4.07
N GLN A 26 6.26 -4.11 -3.94
CA GLN A 26 6.68 -3.28 -5.07
C GLN A 26 7.51 -4.09 -6.06
N TRP A 27 7.09 -4.12 -7.32
CA TRP A 27 7.81 -4.80 -8.39
C TRP A 27 8.97 -3.97 -8.94
N CYS A 28 9.97 -4.67 -9.47
CA CYS A 28 11.03 -4.12 -10.28
C CYS A 28 11.30 -5.05 -11.47
N TYR A 29 11.86 -4.50 -12.55
CA TYR A 29 11.94 -5.20 -13.85
C TYR A 29 13.37 -5.37 -14.37
N THR A 30 14.36 -5.08 -13.54
CA THR A 30 15.77 -5.31 -13.85
C THR A 30 16.21 -6.61 -13.20
N LYS A 31 16.77 -7.56 -13.96
CA LYS A 31 17.23 -8.83 -13.37
C LYS A 31 18.19 -8.58 -12.20
N GLY A 32 17.91 -9.17 -11.04
CA GLY A 32 18.69 -9.02 -9.81
C GLY A 32 18.35 -7.76 -8.98
N CYS A 33 17.29 -7.03 -9.31
CA CYS A 33 16.84 -5.87 -8.52
C CYS A 33 16.15 -6.28 -7.21
N GLY A 34 15.79 -7.55 -7.04
CA GLY A 34 15.22 -8.02 -5.80
C GLY A 34 15.02 -9.52 -5.71
N LEU A 35 13.88 -9.93 -5.15
CA LEU A 35 13.56 -11.32 -4.88
C LEU A 35 12.60 -11.85 -5.94
N VAL A 36 12.95 -12.98 -6.56
CA VAL A 36 12.07 -13.67 -7.50
C VAL A 36 10.86 -14.25 -6.75
N PRO A 37 9.61 -13.95 -7.14
CA PRO A 37 8.44 -14.57 -6.54
C PRO A 37 8.45 -16.10 -6.76
N LEU A 38 8.15 -16.87 -5.70
CA LEU A 38 8.12 -18.35 -5.79
C LEU A 38 7.02 -18.87 -6.73
N LYS A 39 5.93 -18.11 -6.85
CA LYS A 39 4.78 -18.40 -7.70
C LYS A 39 4.65 -17.36 -8.82
N ARG A 40 5.77 -16.94 -9.42
CA ARG A 40 5.75 -16.02 -10.56
C ARG A 40 5.13 -16.74 -11.77
N SER A 41 4.07 -16.17 -12.34
CA SER A 41 3.43 -16.70 -13.54
C SER A 41 4.41 -16.81 -14.71
N GLU A 42 4.18 -17.80 -15.58
CA GLU A 42 4.97 -17.99 -16.78
C GLU A 42 4.96 -16.73 -17.67
N GLY A 43 6.10 -16.42 -18.29
CA GLY A 43 6.28 -15.23 -19.12
C GLY A 43 6.54 -13.93 -18.36
N MET A 44 6.35 -13.89 -17.03
CA MET A 44 6.63 -12.69 -16.24
C MET A 44 8.13 -12.58 -15.88
N SER A 45 8.70 -11.40 -16.05
CA SER A 45 10.11 -11.11 -15.76
C SER A 45 10.34 -10.27 -14.50
N HIS A 46 9.28 -9.79 -13.85
CA HIS A 46 9.40 -8.95 -12.66
C HIS A 46 10.00 -9.71 -11.47
N GLU A 47 10.65 -8.96 -10.60
CA GLU A 47 11.08 -9.35 -9.26
C GLU A 47 10.38 -8.44 -8.24
N VAL A 48 10.39 -8.82 -6.96
CA VAL A 48 9.95 -7.94 -5.87
C VAL A 48 11.15 -7.16 -5.37
N ALA A 49 11.12 -5.84 -5.51
CA ALA A 49 12.25 -4.95 -5.24
C ALA A 49 12.85 -5.19 -3.85
N LYS A 50 14.18 -5.21 -3.78
CA LYS A 50 14.93 -5.25 -2.53
C LYS A 50 15.34 -3.83 -2.14
N PHE A 51 14.92 -3.41 -0.96
CA PHE A 51 15.25 -2.11 -0.40
C PHE A 51 16.32 -2.24 0.67
N SER A 52 17.21 -1.24 0.78
CA SER A 52 18.26 -1.25 1.81
C SER A 52 17.69 -0.97 3.21
N SER A 53 16.48 -0.41 3.30
CA SER A 53 15.79 -0.14 4.56
C SER A 53 14.27 -0.10 4.41
N PRO A 54 13.50 -0.28 5.49
CA PRO A 54 12.06 -0.06 5.50
C PRO A 54 11.65 1.33 4.99
N GLN A 55 12.43 2.35 5.31
CA GLN A 55 12.18 3.73 4.89
C GLN A 55 12.21 3.89 3.37
N GLN A 56 13.12 3.18 2.68
CA GLN A 56 13.15 3.22 1.21
C GLN A 56 11.91 2.56 0.59
N SER A 57 11.43 1.45 1.16
CA SER A 57 10.16 0.84 0.71
C SER A 57 8.98 1.79 0.93
N ILE A 58 8.90 2.44 2.09
CA ILE A 58 7.86 3.43 2.40
C ILE A 58 7.93 4.61 1.41
N HIS A 59 9.13 5.10 1.12
CA HIS A 59 9.33 6.15 0.12
C HIS A 59 8.85 5.72 -1.27
N GLY A 60 9.23 4.52 -1.73
CA GLY A 60 8.79 3.98 -3.02
C GLY A 60 7.26 3.88 -3.12
N TYR A 61 6.61 3.38 -2.06
CA TYR A 61 5.15 3.31 -1.97
C TYR A 61 4.52 4.69 -2.13
N PHE A 62 4.98 5.69 -1.35
CA PHE A 62 4.46 7.05 -1.44
C PHE A 62 4.68 7.66 -2.82
N MET A 63 5.82 7.40 -3.45
CA MET A 63 6.11 7.89 -4.80
C MET A 63 5.16 7.28 -5.83
N ASN A 64 4.85 5.98 -5.72
CA ASN A 64 3.88 5.32 -6.58
C ASN A 64 2.48 5.94 -6.44
N VAL A 65 1.92 5.98 -5.23
CA VAL A 65 0.55 6.47 -5.00
C VAL A 65 0.39 7.97 -5.30
N ASN A 66 1.47 8.74 -5.19
CA ASN A 66 1.44 10.19 -5.45
C ASN A 66 1.72 10.58 -6.91
N ARG A 67 2.26 9.69 -7.75
CA ARG A 67 2.65 10.04 -9.14
C ARG A 67 1.94 9.24 -10.21
N ASN A 68 1.60 7.98 -9.94
CA ASN A 68 0.98 7.13 -10.95
C ASN A 68 -0.46 7.60 -11.24
N ARG A 69 -0.82 7.70 -12.52
CA ARG A 69 -2.16 8.08 -12.99
C ARG A 69 -3.26 7.16 -12.47
N ALA A 70 -2.94 5.90 -12.18
CA ALA A 70 -3.89 4.93 -11.63
C ALA A 70 -4.46 5.35 -10.27
N TYR A 71 -3.77 6.22 -9.54
CA TYR A 71 -4.19 6.72 -8.22
C TYR A 71 -4.58 8.20 -8.25
N GLN A 72 -5.04 8.70 -9.39
CA GLN A 72 -5.55 10.08 -9.48
C GLN A 72 -6.74 10.28 -8.53
N GLU A 73 -7.68 9.34 -8.50
CA GLU A 73 -8.85 9.38 -7.62
C GLU A 73 -8.47 9.46 -6.14
N LEU A 74 -7.47 8.69 -5.68
CA LEU A 74 -6.93 8.81 -4.33
C LEU A 74 -6.45 10.24 -4.02
N ARG A 75 -5.78 10.89 -4.98
CA ARG A 75 -5.29 12.26 -4.81
C ARG A 75 -6.43 13.28 -4.82
N ASP A 76 -7.46 13.06 -5.64
CA ASP A 76 -8.63 13.92 -5.72
C ASP A 76 -9.46 13.83 -4.43
N ILE A 77 -9.69 12.63 -3.90
CA ILE A 77 -10.32 12.42 -2.58
C ILE A 77 -9.52 13.15 -1.49
N ARG A 78 -8.20 12.96 -1.46
CA ARG A 78 -7.32 13.64 -0.50
C ARG A 78 -7.39 15.17 -0.60
N ALA A 79 -7.46 15.71 -1.81
CA ALA A 79 -7.63 17.14 -2.04
C ALA A 79 -9.00 17.63 -1.56
N GLY A 80 -10.06 16.85 -1.82
CA GLY A 80 -11.41 17.11 -1.32
C GLY A 80 -11.47 17.22 0.20
N ILE A 81 -10.92 16.24 0.92
CA ILE A 81 -10.85 16.24 2.39
C ILE A 81 -10.14 17.51 2.90
N ARG A 82 -9.00 17.87 2.30
CA ARG A 82 -8.26 19.11 2.65
C ARG A 82 -9.08 20.37 2.41
N ASN A 83 -9.78 20.45 1.28
CA ASN A 83 -10.60 21.61 0.93
C ASN A 83 -11.80 21.79 1.88
N ARG A 84 -12.29 20.69 2.48
CA ARG A 84 -13.32 20.72 3.52
C ARG A 84 -12.76 21.05 4.92
N GLY A 85 -11.44 21.13 5.09
CA GLY A 85 -10.79 21.38 6.38
C GLY A 85 -10.84 20.19 7.33
N GLU A 86 -11.08 18.98 6.82
CA GLU A 86 -11.17 17.76 7.61
C GLU A 86 -9.79 17.19 7.97
N ASP A 87 -9.68 16.53 9.11
CA ASP A 87 -8.44 15.88 9.54
C ASP A 87 -8.14 14.63 8.70
N LEU A 88 -7.02 14.67 7.98
CA LEU A 88 -6.52 13.55 7.17
C LEU A 88 -6.08 12.34 7.99
N LEU A 89 -5.90 12.49 9.30
CA LEU A 89 -5.53 11.41 10.20
C LEU A 89 -6.76 10.72 10.83
N SER A 90 -7.96 11.28 10.64
CA SER A 90 -9.20 10.68 11.15
C SER A 90 -9.51 9.34 10.49
N GLU A 91 -10.23 8.47 11.21
CA GLU A 91 -10.72 7.20 10.67
C GLU A 91 -11.60 7.43 9.42
N THR A 92 -12.48 8.44 9.46
CA THR A 92 -13.35 8.80 8.33
C THR A 92 -12.54 9.15 7.09
N ALA A 93 -11.51 10.00 7.22
CA ALA A 93 -10.63 10.33 6.11
C ALA A 93 -9.87 9.08 5.61
N ALA A 94 -9.42 8.20 6.50
CA ALA A 94 -8.78 6.96 6.12
C ALA A 94 -9.72 6.05 5.29
N LEU A 95 -10.97 5.89 5.71
CA LEU A 95 -11.98 5.13 4.97
C LEU A 95 -12.29 5.75 3.61
N GLU A 96 -12.45 7.07 3.52
CA GLU A 96 -12.64 7.75 2.24
C GLU A 96 -11.46 7.53 1.28
N LEU A 97 -10.23 7.69 1.77
CA LEU A 97 -9.02 7.51 0.97
C LEU A 97 -8.92 6.09 0.40
N THR A 98 -9.40 5.05 1.11
CA THR A 98 -9.37 3.68 0.57
C THR A 98 -10.18 3.51 -0.70
N ASN A 99 -11.21 4.32 -0.93
CA ASN A 99 -12.02 4.23 -2.15
C ASN A 99 -11.19 4.55 -3.40
N GLY A 100 -10.18 5.42 -3.28
CA GLY A 100 -9.25 5.75 -4.36
C GLY A 100 -8.20 4.68 -4.66
N LEU A 101 -8.21 3.54 -3.95
CA LEU A 101 -7.25 2.44 -4.10
C LEU A 101 -7.78 1.27 -4.93
N LEU A 102 -8.90 1.45 -5.65
CA LEU A 102 -9.50 0.39 -6.47
C LEU A 102 -8.49 -0.27 -7.43
N ARG A 103 -7.59 0.53 -8.03
CA ARG A 103 -6.57 0.06 -8.98
C ARG A 103 -5.28 -0.44 -8.31
N TYR A 104 -5.21 -0.45 -6.98
CA TYR A 104 -4.02 -0.90 -6.26
C TYR A 104 -3.87 -2.42 -6.31
N SER A 105 -4.99 -3.15 -6.31
CA SER A 105 -5.03 -4.61 -6.36
C SER A 105 -5.91 -5.06 -7.52
N GLU A 106 -5.54 -6.17 -8.15
CA GLU A 106 -6.39 -6.86 -9.13
C GLU A 106 -7.74 -7.30 -8.51
N ARG A 107 -7.82 -7.42 -7.18
CA ARG A 107 -9.04 -7.73 -6.44
C ARG A 107 -10.05 -6.57 -6.41
N GLY A 108 -9.67 -5.37 -6.84
CA GLY A 108 -10.57 -4.23 -6.95
C GLY A 108 -11.31 -3.90 -5.65
N GLU A 109 -12.64 -3.88 -5.68
CA GLU A 109 -13.46 -3.51 -4.53
C GLU A 109 -13.27 -4.43 -3.32
N ALA A 110 -13.00 -5.71 -3.54
CA ALA A 110 -12.78 -6.65 -2.44
C ALA A 110 -11.55 -6.24 -1.62
N TYR A 111 -10.52 -5.71 -2.27
CA TYR A 111 -9.35 -5.15 -1.60
C TYR A 111 -9.70 -3.92 -0.76
N VAL A 112 -10.49 -3.00 -1.31
CA VAL A 112 -10.95 -1.80 -0.59
C VAL A 112 -11.73 -2.20 0.66
N LYS A 113 -12.66 -3.17 0.54
CA LYS A 113 -13.45 -3.67 1.67
C LYS A 113 -12.58 -4.29 2.77
N ASP A 114 -11.55 -5.07 2.41
CA ASP A 114 -10.61 -5.63 3.37
C ASP A 114 -9.84 -4.52 4.12
N LEU A 115 -9.34 -3.51 3.41
CA LEU A 115 -8.65 -2.38 4.04
C LEU A 115 -9.56 -1.64 5.02
N GLN A 116 -10.80 -1.38 4.63
CA GLN A 116 -11.79 -0.71 5.49
C GLN A 116 -12.13 -1.54 6.73
N ALA A 117 -12.26 -2.86 6.58
CA ALA A 117 -12.47 -3.76 7.71
C ALA A 117 -11.27 -3.76 8.67
N MET A 118 -10.04 -3.79 8.13
CA MET A 118 -8.83 -3.70 8.93
C MET A 118 -8.66 -2.34 9.62
N ILE A 119 -9.02 -1.22 8.98
CA ILE A 119 -9.02 0.11 9.61
C ILE A 119 -9.94 0.09 10.83
N ARG A 120 -11.22 -0.26 10.64
CA ARG A 120 -12.21 -0.30 11.72
C ARG A 120 -11.80 -1.23 12.87
N HIS A 121 -11.28 -2.41 12.55
CA HIS A 121 -10.87 -3.37 13.57
C HIS A 121 -9.70 -2.88 14.42
N ASN A 122 -8.76 -2.16 13.80
CA ASN A 122 -7.52 -1.74 14.43
C ASN A 122 -7.51 -0.28 14.88
N ASP A 123 -8.61 0.46 14.70
CA ASP A 123 -8.70 1.89 14.99
C ASP A 123 -8.17 2.24 16.40
N LYS A 124 -8.57 1.44 17.39
CA LYS A 124 -8.11 1.55 18.79
C LYS A 124 -6.60 1.46 19.01
N PHE A 125 -5.83 1.00 18.03
CA PHE A 125 -4.37 0.91 18.07
C PHE A 125 -3.69 2.04 17.31
N TRP A 126 -4.42 2.79 16.48
CA TRP A 126 -3.90 3.86 15.63
C TRP A 126 -4.19 5.24 16.18
N THR A 127 -5.37 5.43 16.76
CA THR A 127 -5.73 6.64 17.47
C THR A 127 -5.17 6.52 18.89
N THR A 128 -4.07 7.23 19.16
CA THR A 128 -3.64 7.40 20.56
C THR A 128 -4.67 8.30 21.25
N GLN A 129 -5.14 7.89 22.43
CA GLN A 129 -6.10 8.64 23.27
C GLN A 129 -5.62 10.05 23.58
#